data_AF-A0AAV1GGE1-F1
#
_entry.id   AF-A0AAV1GGE1-F1
#
_cell.length_a   1.000
_cell.length_b   1.000
_cell.length_c   1.000
_cell.angle_alpha   90.00
_cell.angle_beta   90.00
_cell.angle_gamma   90.00
#
_symmetry.space_group_name_H-M   'P 1'
#
loop_
_entity.id
_entity.type
_entity.pdbx_description
1 polymer ?
#
loop_
_entity_poly.entity_id
_entity_poly.type
_entity_poly.pdbx_seq_one_letter_code
_entity_poly.pdbx_strand_id
1 'polypeptide(L)'
;MWIILTFIRHTHLHLSVFTPPPLPAQLYHWDALVFGKAIRLTVHPKDRTPVPPALFVLNPLQPEGVPLDRVGDQVCLAAGFRPQDGEMDLNEKDGQVSMNTTSAPMSTKDGTHSYVGFSNKTLLSCELHGASANNYHVERCADHHPEKAKLSFHMLVLNGVRVVFTKTLAFSTLFTIRAVLI
;
A
#
# COMPACT_ATOMS: atom_id res chain seq x y z
N MET A 1 12.81 -0.43 34.31
CA MET A 1 11.65 -0.80 35.14
C MET A 1 10.65 -1.46 34.19
N TRP A 2 10.45 -2.76 34.29
CA TRP A 2 9.55 -3.49 33.39
C TRP A 2 8.42 -4.10 34.23
N ILE A 3 7.18 -3.77 33.87
CA ILE A 3 5.96 -4.32 34.50
C ILE A 3 5.47 -5.42 33.56
N ILE A 4 5.47 -6.66 34.02
CA ILE A 4 4.88 -7.78 33.28
C ILE A 4 3.53 -8.08 33.92
N LEU A 5 2.45 -7.95 33.14
CA LEU A 5 1.08 -8.29 33.53
C LEU A 5 0.78 -9.72 33.07
N THR A 6 0.73 -10.66 34.01
CA THR A 6 0.35 -12.05 33.74
C THR A 6 -1.13 -12.25 34.07
N PHE A 7 -1.93 -12.64 33.08
CA PHE A 7 -3.36 -12.93 33.26
C PHE A 7 -3.53 -14.40 33.68
N ILE A 8 -3.99 -14.64 34.91
CA ILE A 8 -4.43 -15.98 35.37
C ILE A 8 -5.94 -15.92 35.60
N ARG A 9 -6.64 -16.92 35.06
CA ARG A 9 -8.10 -17.09 35.06
C ARG A 9 -8.65 -17.07 36.49
N HIS A 10 -9.78 -16.36 36.67
CA HIS A 10 -10.60 -16.20 37.88
C HIS A 10 -10.06 -15.28 39.00
N THR A 11 -10.56 -14.03 38.99
CA THR A 11 -10.90 -13.17 40.13
C THR A 11 -9.89 -13.03 41.28
N HIS A 12 -8.86 -12.20 41.07
CA HIS A 12 -8.39 -11.09 41.94
C HIS A 12 -7.03 -10.60 41.41
N LEU A 13 -6.91 -9.32 41.06
CA LEU A 13 -5.65 -8.70 40.63
C LEU A 13 -4.77 -8.43 41.87
N HIS A 14 -3.66 -9.16 42.00
CA HIS A 14 -2.66 -8.93 43.04
C HIS A 14 -1.38 -8.38 42.41
N LEU A 15 -1.12 -7.08 42.58
CA LEU A 15 0.15 -6.48 42.18
C LEU A 15 1.25 -6.96 43.13
N SER A 16 2.24 -7.67 42.60
CA SER A 16 3.45 -8.03 43.33
C SER A 16 4.65 -7.34 42.67
N VAL A 17 5.30 -6.46 43.42
CA VAL A 17 6.51 -5.76 43.01
C VAL A 17 7.69 -6.64 43.39
N PHE A 18 8.38 -7.22 42.39
CA PHE A 18 9.62 -7.97 42.60
C PHE A 18 10.81 -7.00 42.52
N THR A 19 11.43 -6.71 43.66
CA THR A 19 12.77 -6.11 43.72
C THR A 19 13.81 -7.23 43.63
N PRO A 20 14.73 -7.21 42.65
CA PRO A 20 15.80 -8.21 42.60
C PRO A 20 16.78 -7.97 43.78
N PRO A 21 17.29 -9.04 44.42
CA PRO A 21 18.28 -8.90 45.47
C PRO A 21 19.63 -8.41 44.89
N PRO A 22 20.41 -7.64 45.66
CA PRO A 22 21.73 -7.21 45.23
C PRO A 22 22.68 -8.41 45.17
N LEU A 23 23.21 -8.71 43.98
CA LEU A 23 24.25 -9.72 43.81
C LEU A 23 25.60 -9.18 44.29
N PRO A 24 26.45 -10.01 44.92
CA PRO A 24 27.78 -9.61 45.37
C PRO A 24 28.71 -9.38 44.18
N ALA A 25 29.51 -8.32 44.26
CA ALA A 25 30.55 -7.98 43.30
C ALA A 25 31.62 -9.09 43.28
N GLN A 26 31.59 -9.94 42.26
CA GLN A 26 32.72 -10.80 41.90
C GLN A 26 33.34 -10.34 40.58
N LEU A 27 34.67 -10.32 40.60
CA LEU A 27 35.58 -10.02 39.49
C LEU A 27 35.19 -10.84 38.25
N TYR A 28 34.66 -10.17 37.23
CA TYR A 28 34.67 -10.68 35.87
C TYR A 28 35.74 -9.91 35.11
N HIS A 29 36.84 -10.60 34.81
CA HIS A 29 37.85 -10.17 33.87
C HIS A 29 37.21 -10.21 32.46
N TRP A 30 36.71 -9.07 32.01
CA TRP A 30 36.20 -8.91 30.65
C TRP A 30 37.39 -8.61 29.75
N ASP A 31 37.95 -9.64 29.12
CA ASP A 31 38.74 -9.43 27.91
C ASP A 31 37.84 -8.72 26.90
N ALA A 32 38.16 -7.45 26.64
CA ALA A 32 37.41 -6.61 25.72
C ALA A 32 37.48 -7.25 24.32
N LEU A 33 36.38 -7.88 23.89
CA LEU A 33 36.20 -8.26 22.50
C LEU A 33 36.10 -6.97 21.68
N VAL A 34 37.23 -6.52 21.15
CA VAL A 34 37.29 -5.40 20.21
C VAL A 34 36.69 -5.88 18.90
N PHE A 35 35.38 -5.71 18.73
CA PHE A 35 34.76 -5.79 17.42
C PHE A 35 35.37 -4.67 16.57
N GLY A 36 36.06 -5.04 15.50
CA GLY A 36 36.68 -4.11 14.56
C GLY A 36 35.68 -3.05 14.07
N LYS A 37 36.21 -1.89 13.64
CA LYS A 37 35.41 -0.74 13.20
C LYS A 37 34.22 -1.18 12.34
N ALA A 38 33.03 -0.73 12.71
CA ALA A 38 31.80 -0.98 11.95
C ALA A 38 32.00 -0.57 10.47
N ILE A 39 31.86 -1.53 9.56
CA ILE A 39 31.94 -1.26 8.12
C ILE A 39 30.58 -0.73 7.68
N ARG A 40 30.55 0.53 7.23
CA ARG A 40 29.38 1.09 6.53
C ARG A 40 29.46 0.74 5.05
N LEU A 41 28.64 -0.20 4.62
CA LEU A 41 28.45 -0.53 3.21
C LEU A 41 27.37 0.38 2.62
N THR A 42 27.76 1.31 1.75
CA THR A 42 26.82 2.12 0.96
C THR A 42 26.77 1.56 -0.45
N VAL A 43 25.76 0.73 -0.72
CA VAL A 43 25.54 0.16 -2.05
C VAL A 43 24.94 1.23 -2.95
N HIS A 44 25.70 1.68 -3.93
CA HIS A 44 25.19 2.52 -5.01
C HIS A 44 24.76 1.61 -6.15
N PRO A 45 23.46 1.56 -6.51
CA PRO A 45 23.01 0.82 -7.68
C PRO A 45 23.75 1.36 -8.91
N LYS A 46 24.35 0.47 -9.71
CA LYS A 46 25.02 0.83 -10.96
C LYS A 46 24.05 1.67 -11.82
N ASP A 47 24.47 2.88 -12.19
CA ASP A 47 23.64 3.84 -12.93
C ASP A 47 23.02 3.18 -14.17
N ARG A 48 21.72 2.96 -14.08
CA ARG A 48 20.88 2.50 -15.18
C ARG A 48 20.45 3.73 -15.97
N THR A 49 20.25 3.57 -17.27
CA THR A 49 19.83 4.66 -18.16
C THR A 49 18.66 5.46 -17.56
N PRO A 50 18.67 6.80 -17.67
CA PRO A 50 17.57 7.65 -17.21
C PRO A 50 16.23 7.16 -17.75
N VAL A 51 15.21 7.16 -16.89
CA VAL A 51 13.84 6.77 -17.24
C VAL A 51 12.90 7.86 -16.76
N PRO A 52 12.08 8.44 -17.65
CA PRO A 52 11.14 9.48 -17.26
C PRO A 52 10.03 8.93 -16.34
N PRO A 53 9.50 9.73 -15.38
CA PRO A 53 8.41 9.32 -14.52
C PRO A 53 7.08 9.22 -15.27
N ALA A 54 6.24 8.28 -14.82
CA ALA A 54 4.81 8.37 -15.01
C ALA A 54 4.21 9.20 -13.87
N LEU A 55 3.58 10.33 -14.21
CA LEU A 55 3.01 11.29 -13.26
C LEU A 55 1.49 11.20 -13.24
N PHE A 56 0.91 11.23 -12.05
CA PHE A 56 -0.53 11.17 -11.84
C PHE A 56 -0.94 12.16 -10.75
N VAL A 57 -1.91 13.03 -11.05
CA VAL A 57 -2.59 13.84 -10.03
C VAL A 57 -3.78 13.06 -9.53
N LEU A 58 -3.78 12.76 -8.23
CA LEU A 58 -4.77 11.93 -7.56
C LEU A 58 -5.64 12.79 -6.64
N ASN A 59 -6.94 12.54 -6.69
CA ASN A 59 -7.91 13.12 -5.77
C ASN A 59 -8.25 12.09 -4.69
N PRO A 60 -8.08 12.42 -3.40
CA PRO A 60 -8.54 11.55 -2.33
C PRO A 60 -10.03 11.31 -2.42
N LEU A 61 -10.46 10.10 -2.08
CA LEU A 61 -11.87 9.80 -1.90
C LEU A 61 -12.38 10.60 -0.71
N GLN A 62 -13.38 11.46 -0.94
CA GLN A 62 -14.01 12.22 0.14
C GLN A 62 -14.82 11.26 1.02
N PRO A 63 -14.70 11.34 2.36
CA PRO A 63 -15.56 10.57 3.25
C PRO A 63 -17.02 11.02 3.12
N GLU A 64 -17.94 10.06 3.21
CA GLU A 64 -19.38 10.32 3.09
C GLU A 64 -19.85 11.38 4.12
N GLY A 65 -20.62 12.37 3.66
CA GLY A 65 -21.19 13.41 4.52
C GLY A 65 -20.35 14.68 4.69
N VAL A 66 -19.19 14.80 4.03
CA VAL A 66 -18.42 16.06 3.98
C VAL A 66 -18.91 16.93 2.82
N PRO A 67 -19.14 18.24 3.02
CA PRO A 67 -19.51 19.16 1.93
C PRO A 67 -18.46 19.16 0.82
N LEU A 68 -18.91 19.05 -0.44
CA LEU A 68 -18.07 19.03 -1.65
C LEU A 68 -17.12 20.25 -1.78
N ASP A 69 -17.39 21.32 -1.03
CA ASP A 69 -16.65 22.58 -1.05
C ASP A 69 -15.23 22.46 -0.46
N ARG A 70 -14.92 21.37 0.23
CA ARG A 70 -13.54 21.03 0.61
C ARG A 70 -12.95 20.11 -0.46
N VAL A 71 -12.32 20.73 -1.46
CA VAL A 71 -11.42 20.03 -2.37
C VAL A 71 -10.36 19.36 -1.50
N GLY A 72 -10.40 18.03 -1.39
CA GLY A 72 -9.47 17.27 -0.57
C GLY A 72 -8.02 17.46 -1.05
N ASP A 73 -7.07 17.28 -0.14
CA ASP A 73 -5.64 17.45 -0.39
C ASP A 73 -5.19 16.64 -1.61
N GLN A 74 -4.87 17.33 -2.70
CA GLN A 74 -4.48 16.64 -3.93
C GLN A 74 -3.05 16.13 -3.83
N VAL A 75 -2.82 15.00 -4.49
CA VAL A 75 -1.56 14.28 -4.38
C VAL A 75 -0.98 14.07 -5.77
N CYS A 76 0.31 14.37 -5.97
CA CYS A 76 1.02 13.97 -7.18
C CYS A 76 1.84 12.72 -6.92
N LEU A 77 1.56 11.66 -7.69
CA LEU A 77 2.33 10.41 -7.69
C LEU A 77 3.27 10.40 -8.89
N ALA A 78 4.57 10.29 -8.63
CA ALA A 78 5.58 9.93 -9.62
C ALA A 78 5.95 8.45 -9.46
N ALA A 79 5.89 7.69 -10.55
CA ALA A 79 6.22 6.27 -10.56
C ALA A 79 7.22 5.92 -11.65
N GLY A 80 8.10 4.98 -11.35
CA GLY A 80 8.93 4.31 -12.37
C GLY A 80 10.12 5.11 -12.88
N PHE A 81 10.61 6.11 -12.16
CA PHE A 81 11.64 7.04 -12.66
C PHE A 81 13.07 6.70 -12.21
N ARG A 82 14.04 7.21 -12.98
CA ARG A 82 15.47 7.26 -12.66
C ARG A 82 16.11 8.49 -13.30
N PRO A 83 17.04 9.19 -12.63
CA PRO A 83 17.69 8.86 -11.35
C PRO A 83 16.79 9.10 -10.12
N GLN A 84 17.27 8.80 -8.91
CA GLN A 84 16.52 9.10 -7.68
C GLN A 84 16.43 10.61 -7.43
N ASP A 85 17.54 11.32 -7.66
CA ASP A 85 17.66 12.74 -7.35
C ASP A 85 16.90 13.58 -8.37
N GLY A 86 16.10 14.51 -7.85
CA GLY A 86 15.21 15.35 -8.63
C GLY A 86 14.41 16.27 -7.72
N GLU A 87 13.83 17.28 -8.35
CA GLU A 87 12.86 18.17 -7.73
C GLU A 87 11.50 17.90 -8.39
N MET A 88 10.53 17.54 -7.55
CA MET A 88 9.14 17.45 -7.93
C MET A 88 8.50 18.82 -7.70
N ASP A 89 8.04 19.42 -8.79
CA ASP A 89 7.41 20.72 -8.76
C ASP A 89 5.90 20.56 -8.77
N LEU A 90 5.25 21.04 -7.71
CA LEU A 90 3.80 21.09 -7.56
C LEU A 90 3.33 22.50 -7.89
N ASN A 91 2.64 22.65 -9.02
CA ASN A 91 2.10 23.93 -9.44
C ASN A 91 0.69 24.09 -8.86
N GLU A 92 0.53 25.07 -7.98
CA GLU A 92 -0.71 25.45 -7.31
C GLU A 92 -1.26 26.76 -7.90
N LYS A 93 -2.51 27.10 -7.60
CA LYS A 93 -3.09 28.39 -8.03
C LYS A 93 -2.33 29.61 -7.48
N ASP A 94 -1.76 29.51 -6.29
CA ASP A 94 -1.13 30.63 -5.59
C ASP A 94 0.40 30.60 -5.65
N GLY A 95 1.01 29.66 -6.38
CA GLY A 95 2.46 29.50 -6.45
C GLY A 95 2.92 28.09 -6.78
N GLN A 96 4.23 27.89 -6.74
CA GLN A 96 4.87 26.61 -7.02
C GLN A 96 5.58 26.13 -5.75
N VAL A 97 5.39 24.85 -5.40
CA VAL A 97 6.06 24.19 -4.28
C VAL A 97 6.96 23.11 -4.83
N SER A 98 8.26 23.20 -4.55
CA SER A 98 9.24 22.20 -4.98
C SER A 98 9.59 21.24 -3.83
N MET A 99 9.67 19.95 -4.14
CA MET A 99 9.95 18.88 -3.17
C MET A 99 11.09 18.00 -3.65
N ASN A 100 12.02 17.63 -2.76
CA ASN A 100 13.13 16.76 -3.12
C ASN A 100 12.72 15.28 -3.17
N THR A 101 13.19 14.55 -4.19
CA THR A 101 12.90 13.12 -4.35
C THR A 101 13.95 12.20 -3.70
N THR A 102 14.82 12.74 -2.85
CA THR A 102 15.92 12.00 -2.20
C THR A 102 15.43 10.88 -1.27
N SER A 103 14.19 10.95 -0.78
CA SER A 103 13.58 9.90 0.04
C SER A 103 12.77 8.88 -0.78
N ALA A 104 12.79 8.96 -2.12
CA ALA A 104 11.99 8.10 -2.98
C ALA A 104 12.38 6.62 -2.87
N PRO A 105 11.49 5.73 -2.41
CA PRO A 105 11.77 4.30 -2.33
C PRO A 105 12.04 3.70 -3.72
N MET A 106 12.97 2.74 -3.76
CA MET A 106 13.35 2.01 -4.96
C MET A 106 12.61 0.67 -5.06
N SER A 107 12.06 0.37 -6.23
CA SER A 107 11.52 -0.95 -6.59
C SER A 107 12.65 -1.97 -6.72
N THR A 108 12.51 -3.12 -6.06
CA THR A 108 13.50 -4.21 -6.13
C THR A 108 13.49 -4.95 -7.47
N LYS A 109 12.40 -4.86 -8.24
CA LYS A 109 12.25 -5.54 -9.54
C LYS A 109 13.01 -4.79 -10.64
N ASP A 110 12.68 -3.52 -10.81
CA ASP A 110 13.12 -2.73 -11.96
C ASP A 110 14.22 -1.72 -11.62
N GLY A 111 14.47 -1.50 -10.32
CA GLY A 111 15.42 -0.51 -9.82
C GLY A 111 14.97 0.92 -10.10
N THR A 112 13.66 1.16 -10.18
CA THR A 112 13.06 2.48 -10.42
C THR A 112 12.47 3.04 -9.14
N HIS A 113 12.37 4.36 -9.05
CA HIS A 113 11.86 5.05 -7.86
C HIS A 113 10.38 5.42 -8.03
N SER A 114 9.71 5.55 -6.89
CA SER A 114 8.38 6.16 -6.80
C SER A 114 8.39 7.21 -5.70
N TYR A 115 7.71 8.33 -5.92
CA TYR A 115 7.64 9.43 -4.97
C TYR A 115 6.24 10.04 -4.95
N VAL A 116 5.86 10.59 -3.81
CA VAL A 116 4.54 11.19 -3.61
C VAL A 116 4.71 12.59 -3.03
N GLY A 117 4.27 13.59 -3.79
CA GLY A 117 4.19 14.98 -3.36
C GLY A 117 2.77 15.30 -2.88
N PHE A 118 2.66 15.92 -1.71
CA PHE A 118 1.39 16.28 -1.09
C PHE A 118 1.31 17.80 -0.96
N SER A 119 0.14 18.37 -1.27
CA SER A 119 -0.15 19.76 -0.95
C SER A 119 -1.54 19.90 -0.35
N ASN A 120 -1.70 20.85 0.57
CA ASN A 120 -2.97 21.22 1.17
C ASN A 120 -3.81 22.14 0.23
N LYS A 121 -3.36 22.33 -1.01
CA LYS A 121 -4.02 23.16 -2.02
C LYS A 121 -4.37 22.36 -3.25
N THR A 122 -5.23 22.96 -4.08
CA THR A 122 -5.54 22.41 -5.41
C THR A 122 -4.33 22.52 -6.32
N LEU A 123 -3.82 21.38 -6.75
CA LEU A 123 -2.78 21.22 -7.76
C LEU A 123 -3.38 21.48 -9.15
N LEU A 124 -2.69 22.32 -9.92
CA LEU A 124 -2.95 22.57 -11.34
C LEU A 124 -2.15 21.59 -12.21
N SER A 125 -0.88 21.39 -11.88
CA SER A 125 -0.02 20.40 -12.50
C SER A 125 1.09 19.97 -11.55
N CYS A 126 1.75 18.87 -11.89
CA CYS A 126 3.00 18.48 -11.26
C CYS A 126 4.02 18.05 -12.29
N GLU A 127 5.29 18.35 -12.02
CA GLU A 127 6.41 18.10 -12.92
C GLU A 127 7.55 17.39 -12.20
N LEU A 128 8.23 16.50 -12.91
CA LEU A 128 9.42 15.81 -12.43
C LEU A 128 10.24 15.32 -13.64
N HIS A 129 11.54 15.61 -13.64
CA HIS A 129 12.48 15.19 -14.71
C HIS A 129 11.98 15.52 -16.13
N GLY A 130 11.33 16.66 -16.30
CA GLY A 130 10.79 17.13 -17.59
C GLY A 130 9.49 16.46 -18.04
N ALA A 131 8.96 15.49 -17.28
CA ALA A 131 7.58 15.03 -17.45
C ALA A 131 6.63 15.94 -16.66
N SER A 132 5.40 16.10 -17.15
CA SER A 132 4.37 16.92 -16.52
C SER A 132 3.02 16.19 -16.57
N ALA A 133 2.27 16.24 -15.48
CA ALA A 133 0.87 15.82 -15.42
C ALA A 133 0.01 16.98 -14.95
N ASN A 134 -1.12 17.19 -15.60
CA ASN A 134 -2.03 18.27 -15.25
C ASN A 134 -3.34 17.75 -14.67
N ASN A 135 -3.99 18.61 -13.91
CA ASN A 135 -5.31 18.41 -13.32
C ASN A 135 -6.41 19.13 -14.13
N TYR A 136 -6.09 19.64 -15.33
CA TYR A 136 -7.14 20.04 -16.26
C TYR A 136 -7.92 18.78 -16.58
N HIS A 137 -9.21 18.77 -16.21
CA HIS A 137 -10.15 17.69 -16.46
C HIS A 137 -10.00 17.14 -17.88
N VAL A 138 -9.10 16.16 -18.03
CA VAL A 138 -9.32 15.08 -18.95
C VAL A 138 -10.32 14.20 -18.21
N GLU A 139 -11.58 14.68 -18.19
CA GLU A 139 -12.76 13.83 -18.29
C GLU A 139 -12.74 13.06 -19.64
N ARG A 140 -11.56 12.54 -20.04
CA ARG A 140 -11.45 11.36 -20.87
C ARG A 140 -11.05 10.16 -20.00
N CYS A 141 -11.74 9.96 -18.89
CA CYS A 141 -12.45 8.69 -18.81
C CYS A 141 -13.70 8.84 -19.69
N ALA A 142 -13.48 8.97 -20.99
CA ALA A 142 -14.52 9.02 -21.99
C ALA A 142 -15.07 7.61 -21.98
N ASP A 143 -16.10 7.42 -21.17
CA ASP A 143 -17.18 6.46 -21.37
C ASP A 143 -16.71 5.20 -22.11
N HIS A 144 -15.67 4.55 -21.57
CA HIS A 144 -15.37 3.19 -21.96
C HIS A 144 -16.36 2.39 -21.14
N HIS A 145 -17.57 2.30 -21.69
CA HIS A 145 -18.47 1.18 -21.48
C HIS A 145 -17.61 -0.05 -21.16
N PRO A 146 -17.71 -0.61 -19.95
CA PRO A 146 -16.98 -1.81 -19.63
C PRO A 146 -17.66 -2.94 -20.42
N GLU A 147 -17.19 -3.16 -21.66
CA GLU A 147 -17.29 -4.44 -22.38
C GLU A 147 -16.79 -5.62 -21.50
N LYS A 148 -16.14 -5.32 -20.36
CA LYS A 148 -15.72 -6.25 -19.31
C LYS A 148 -16.82 -6.65 -18.30
N ALA A 149 -18.05 -6.12 -18.37
CA ALA A 149 -19.17 -6.68 -17.61
C ALA A 149 -19.64 -8.04 -18.16
N LYS A 150 -19.31 -8.36 -19.42
CA LYS A 150 -19.67 -9.63 -20.08
C LYS A 150 -18.96 -10.84 -19.45
N LEU A 151 -17.78 -10.65 -18.87
CA LEU A 151 -17.02 -11.72 -18.21
C LEU A 151 -17.66 -12.13 -16.86
N SER A 152 -18.24 -11.16 -16.14
CA SER A 152 -18.93 -11.40 -14.86
C SER A 152 -20.22 -12.19 -15.05
N PHE A 153 -21.02 -11.84 -16.08
CA PHE A 153 -22.23 -12.60 -16.42
C PHE A 153 -21.91 -14.01 -16.92
N HIS A 154 -20.87 -14.21 -17.73
CA HIS A 154 -20.48 -15.56 -18.17
C HIS A 154 -20.07 -16.46 -17.00
N MET A 155 -19.30 -15.94 -16.03
CA MET A 155 -18.99 -16.69 -14.81
C MET A 155 -20.25 -16.98 -13.98
N LEU A 156 -21.17 -16.03 -13.86
CA LEU A 156 -22.43 -16.22 -13.15
C LEU A 156 -23.32 -17.28 -13.82
N VAL A 157 -23.42 -17.24 -15.15
CA VAL A 157 -24.21 -18.19 -15.95
C VAL A 157 -23.60 -19.59 -15.92
N LEU A 158 -22.28 -19.72 -16.07
CA LEU A 158 -21.62 -21.03 -16.01
C LEU A 158 -21.76 -21.67 -14.62
N ASN A 159 -21.66 -20.86 -13.55
CA ASN A 159 -21.91 -21.34 -12.19
C ASN A 159 -23.40 -21.67 -11.98
N GLY A 160 -24.32 -20.88 -12.53
CA GLY A 160 -25.76 -21.13 -12.48
C GLY A 160 -26.17 -22.43 -13.21
N VAL A 161 -25.66 -22.65 -14.42
CA VAL A 161 -25.91 -23.88 -15.20
C VAL A 161 -25.44 -25.12 -14.44
N ARG A 162 -24.27 -25.07 -13.82
CA ARG A 162 -23.75 -26.19 -13.01
C ARG A 162 -24.68 -26.51 -11.83
N VAL A 163 -25.21 -25.50 -11.15
CA VAL A 163 -26.15 -25.68 -10.02
C VAL A 163 -27.48 -26.26 -10.49
N VAL A 164 -28.03 -25.77 -11.61
CA VAL A 164 -29.29 -26.31 -12.16
C VAL A 164 -29.09 -27.75 -12.61
N PHE A 165 -28.02 -28.06 -13.34
CA PHE A 165 -27.77 -29.40 -13.86
C PHE A 165 -27.58 -30.43 -12.73
N THR A 166 -26.84 -30.08 -11.68
CA THR A 166 -26.66 -30.94 -10.49
C THR A 166 -27.96 -31.15 -9.72
N LYS A 167 -28.78 -30.10 -9.57
CA LYS A 167 -30.10 -30.22 -8.95
C LYS A 167 -31.04 -31.12 -9.77
N THR A 168 -31.02 -31.01 -11.10
CA THR A 168 -31.86 -31.84 -11.98
C THR A 168 -31.45 -33.31 -11.92
N LEU A 169 -30.14 -33.61 -11.96
CA LEU A 169 -29.62 -34.97 -11.78
C LEU A 169 -29.99 -35.56 -10.40
N ALA A 170 -29.92 -34.76 -9.34
CA ALA A 170 -30.34 -35.18 -8.01
C ALA A 170 -31.84 -35.54 -7.96
N PHE A 171 -32.71 -34.74 -8.60
CA PHE A 171 -34.12 -35.07 -8.68
C PHE A 171 -34.39 -36.31 -9.54
N SER A 172 -33.77 -36.42 -10.72
CA SER A 172 -33.94 -37.57 -11.60
C SER A 172 -33.50 -38.87 -10.92
N THR A 173 -32.35 -38.88 -10.23
CA THR A 173 -31.89 -40.06 -9.48
C THR A 173 -32.80 -40.42 -8.31
N LEU A 174 -33.33 -39.42 -7.59
CA LEU A 174 -34.25 -39.66 -6.48
C LEU A 174 -35.60 -40.22 -6.96
N PHE A 175 -36.10 -39.78 -8.12
CA PHE A 175 -37.27 -40.39 -8.77
C PHE A 175 -36.98 -41.80 -9.28
N THR A 176 -35.82 -42.06 -9.88
CA THR A 176 -35.44 -43.41 -10.33
C THR A 176 -35.32 -44.38 -9.16
N ILE A 177 -34.70 -43.96 -8.05
CA ILE A 177 -34.60 -44.79 -6.83
C ILE A 177 -35.98 -45.10 -6.27
N ARG A 178 -36.89 -44.10 -6.21
CA ARG A 178 -38.28 -44.35 -5.78
C ARG A 178 -39.07 -45.23 -6.75
N ALA A 179 -38.80 -45.14 -8.04
CA ALA A 179 -39.45 -45.98 -9.05
C ALA A 179 -38.94 -47.43 -9.07
N VAL A 180 -37.72 -47.69 -8.57
CA VAL A 180 -37.11 -49.03 -8.47
C VAL A 180 -37.40 -49.69 -7.12
N LEU A 181 -37.72 -48.91 -6.07
CA LEU A 181 -38.10 -49.40 -4.73
C LEU A 181 -39.60 -49.70 -4.55
N ILE A 182 -40.39 -49.59 -5.62
CA ILE A 182 -41.78 -50.09 -5.73
C ILE A 182 -41.75 -51.31 -6.64
#